data_AF-A0A4Q3RYM8-F1
#
_entry.id   AF-A0A4Q3RYM8-F1
#
_cell.length_a   1.000
_cell.length_b   1.000
_cell.length_c   1.000
_cell.angle_alpha   90.00
_cell.angle_beta   90.00
_cell.angle_gamma   90.00
#
_symmetry.space_group_name_H-M   'P 1'
#
loop_
_entity.id
_entity.type
_entity.pdbx_description
1 polymer ?
#
loop_
_entity_poly.entity_id
_entity_poly.type
_entity_poly.pdbx_seq_one_letter_code
_entity_poly.pdbx_strand_id
1 'polypeptide(L)'
;MKYIILLLLTAYVVAACSPAAKFRKDEAAFNASKVTLSFTSIADMNDSHFDIKENNYFEFYRQLFDSVKNTRYPGRYTRVGDTLQLKFYDPKGKRLLGSKAVVHEGKKEIIFFK
;
A
#
# COMPACT_ATOMS: atom_id res chain seq x y z
N MET A 1 -27.89 -9.44 -35.60
CA MET A 1 -28.22 -9.12 -34.20
C MET A 1 -27.52 -10.03 -33.17
N LYS A 2 -27.45 -11.37 -33.37
CA LYS A 2 -26.73 -12.30 -32.47
C LYS A 2 -25.27 -11.91 -32.15
N TYR A 3 -24.52 -11.45 -33.16
CA TYR A 3 -23.10 -11.09 -32.98
C TYR A 3 -22.87 -9.75 -32.29
N ILE A 4 -23.86 -8.84 -32.31
CA ILE A 4 -23.75 -7.52 -31.64
C ILE A 4 -23.91 -7.69 -30.12
N ILE A 5 -24.80 -8.58 -29.70
CA ILE A 5 -24.99 -8.92 -28.27
C ILE A 5 -23.75 -9.63 -27.72
N LEU A 6 -23.12 -10.51 -28.51
CA LEU A 6 -21.88 -11.19 -28.14
C LEU A 6 -20.71 -10.20 -27.94
N LEU A 7 -20.62 -9.18 -28.80
CA LEU A 7 -19.57 -8.15 -28.75
C LEU A 7 -19.73 -7.21 -27.55
N LEU A 8 -20.97 -6.86 -27.20
CA LEU A 8 -21.31 -6.09 -25.99
C LEU A 8 -21.01 -6.89 -24.70
N LEU A 9 -21.28 -8.20 -24.68
CA LEU A 9 -20.95 -9.05 -23.53
C LEU A 9 -19.44 -9.14 -23.32
N THR A 10 -18.65 -9.26 -24.39
CA THR A 10 -17.18 -9.33 -24.29
C THR A 10 -16.57 -8.00 -23.83
N ALA A 11 -17.13 -6.85 -24.22
CA ALA A 11 -16.66 -5.53 -23.80
C ALA A 11 -16.89 -5.26 -22.30
N TYR A 12 -17.93 -5.85 -21.69
CA TYR A 12 -18.24 -5.67 -20.28
C TYR A 12 -17.26 -6.41 -19.35
N VAL A 13 -16.73 -7.56 -19.80
CA VAL A 13 -15.82 -8.40 -19.00
C VAL A 13 -14.43 -7.77 -18.87
N VAL A 14 -13.95 -7.01 -19.86
CA VAL A 14 -12.65 -6.33 -19.79
C VAL A 14 -12.64 -5.05 -18.94
N ALA A 15 -13.80 -4.42 -18.70
CA ALA A 15 -13.87 -3.20 -17.88
C ALA A 15 -13.90 -3.45 -16.36
N ALA A 16 -14.22 -4.68 -15.92
CA ALA A 16 -14.42 -5.00 -14.50
C ALA A 16 -13.11 -5.24 -13.72
N CYS A 17 -11.96 -5.31 -14.40
CA CYS A 17 -10.70 -5.71 -13.78
C CYS A 17 -9.62 -4.62 -13.84
N SER A 18 -9.96 -3.39 -13.42
CA SER A 18 -8.93 -2.37 -13.14
C SER A 18 -8.59 -2.34 -11.64
N PRO A 19 -7.40 -2.84 -11.23
CA PRO A 19 -6.98 -2.83 -9.83
C PRO A 19 -6.76 -1.41 -9.26
N ALA A 20 -6.71 -0.39 -10.11
CA ALA A 20 -6.53 1.01 -9.71
C ALA A 20 -7.74 1.62 -8.99
N ALA A 21 -8.92 1.01 -9.06
CA ALA A 21 -10.15 1.59 -8.50
C ALA A 21 -10.19 1.61 -6.96
N LYS A 22 -9.47 0.71 -6.28
CA LYS A 22 -9.59 0.55 -4.81
C LYS A 22 -8.92 1.67 -4.02
N PHE A 23 -7.75 2.14 -4.44
CA PHE A 23 -7.08 3.23 -3.72
C PHE A 23 -7.84 4.55 -3.86
N ARG A 24 -8.34 4.87 -5.06
CA ARG A 24 -9.10 6.11 -5.33
C ARG A 24 -10.30 6.30 -4.38
N LYS A 25 -10.95 5.21 -3.97
CA LYS A 25 -12.07 5.26 -3.02
C LYS A 25 -11.62 5.66 -1.61
N ASP A 26 -10.49 5.12 -1.16
CA ASP A 26 -9.97 5.31 0.20
C ASP A 26 -9.00 6.51 0.29
N GLU A 27 -8.67 7.15 -0.83
CA GLU A 27 -7.67 8.22 -0.95
C GLU A 27 -7.95 9.43 -0.07
N ALA A 28 -9.20 9.90 -0.02
CA ALA A 28 -9.56 11.06 0.81
C ALA A 28 -9.36 10.77 2.30
N ALA A 29 -9.84 9.61 2.77
CA ALA A 29 -9.65 9.17 4.16
C ALA A 29 -8.16 8.91 4.47
N PHE A 30 -7.43 8.34 3.51
CA PHE A 30 -5.99 8.12 3.62
C PHE A 30 -5.23 9.44 3.77
N ASN A 31 -5.54 10.46 2.95
CA ASN A 31 -4.86 11.76 2.99
C ASN A 31 -5.23 12.55 4.25
N ALA A 32 -6.45 12.41 4.76
CA ALA A 32 -6.88 13.03 6.01
C ALA A 32 -6.29 12.36 7.27
N SER A 33 -5.86 11.10 7.18
CA SER A 33 -5.32 10.36 8.33
C SER A 33 -3.92 10.86 8.71
N LYS A 34 -3.68 11.04 10.01
CA LYS A 34 -2.38 11.46 10.55
C LYS A 34 -1.39 10.28 10.55
N VAL A 35 -0.10 10.57 10.37
CA VAL A 35 0.98 9.60 10.58
C VAL A 35 1.19 9.40 12.09
N THR A 36 1.13 8.16 12.55
CA THR A 36 1.30 7.79 13.96
C THR A 36 2.71 7.27 14.24
N LEU A 37 3.31 6.59 13.28
CA LEU A 37 4.66 6.03 13.40
C LEU A 37 5.34 6.03 12.03
N SER A 38 6.60 6.42 11.99
CA SER A 38 7.40 6.43 10.77
C SER A 38 8.69 5.65 11.00
N PHE A 39 9.06 4.85 10.00
CA PHE A 39 10.34 4.16 9.95
C PHE A 39 11.11 4.57 8.71
N THR A 40 12.43 4.66 8.82
CA THR A 40 13.34 5.06 7.74
C THR A 40 14.35 3.95 7.45
N SER A 41 14.95 3.99 6.26
CA SER A 41 15.97 3.03 5.83
C SER A 41 15.48 1.58 5.84
N ILE A 42 14.28 1.37 5.31
CA ILE A 42 13.63 0.06 5.27
C ILE A 42 14.21 -0.84 4.17
N ALA A 43 14.41 -2.13 4.49
CA ALA A 43 14.78 -3.19 3.55
C ALA A 43 16.10 -2.95 2.80
N ASP A 44 17.14 -2.47 3.50
CA ASP A 44 18.47 -2.12 2.96
C ASP A 44 18.45 -1.04 1.86
N MET A 45 17.30 -0.38 1.67
CA MET A 45 17.13 0.67 0.68
C MET A 45 17.25 2.03 1.37
N ASN A 46 18.35 2.73 1.09
CA ASN A 46 18.51 4.13 1.48
C ASN A 46 17.32 4.95 0.95
N ASP A 47 16.92 5.94 1.77
CA ASP A 47 15.83 6.89 1.49
C ASP A 47 14.45 6.26 1.31
N SER A 48 14.26 5.06 1.87
CA SER A 48 12.97 4.38 1.90
C SER A 48 12.30 4.54 3.25
N HIS A 49 11.01 4.83 3.24
CA HIS A 49 10.22 5.19 4.41
C HIS A 49 8.96 4.33 4.49
N PHE A 50 8.56 4.00 5.71
CA PHE A 50 7.31 3.32 5.99
C PHE A 50 6.54 4.09 7.07
N ASP A 51 5.43 4.71 6.66
CA ASP A 51 4.55 5.46 7.55
C ASP A 51 3.34 4.62 7.91
N ILE A 52 3.11 4.40 9.20
CA ILE A 52 1.84 3.94 9.74
C ILE A 52 0.97 5.15 10.01
N LYS A 53 -0.27 5.10 9.56
CA LYS A 53 -1.26 6.16 9.72
C LYS A 53 -2.42 5.66 10.58
N GLU A 54 -3.18 6.60 11.10
CA GLU A 54 -4.47 6.33 11.73
C GLU A 54 -5.42 5.59 10.77
N ASN A 55 -6.54 5.07 11.29
CA ASN A 55 -7.57 4.38 10.51
C ASN A 55 -7.07 3.13 9.74
N ASN A 56 -5.99 2.52 10.23
CA ASN A 56 -5.38 1.31 9.68
C ASN A 56 -4.82 1.48 8.26
N TYR A 57 -4.33 2.68 7.95
CA TYR A 57 -3.62 2.95 6.69
C TYR A 57 -2.11 2.92 6.89
N PHE A 58 -1.38 2.59 5.84
CA PHE A 58 0.07 2.77 5.81
C PHE A 58 0.52 3.25 4.44
N GLU A 59 1.73 3.79 4.39
CA GLU A 59 2.39 4.17 3.16
C GLU A 59 3.85 3.74 3.17
N PHE A 60 4.23 2.94 2.19
CA PHE A 60 5.63 2.72 1.86
C PHE A 60 6.03 3.66 0.73
N TYR A 61 7.10 4.43 0.89
CA TYR A 61 7.56 5.30 -0.18
C TYR A 61 9.07 5.47 -0.21
N ARG A 62 9.56 5.93 -1.36
CA ARG A 62 10.95 6.41 -1.52
C ARG A 62 10.95 7.92 -1.64
N GLN A 63 11.84 8.55 -0.89
CA GLN A 63 12.11 9.97 -0.98
C GLN A 63 13.40 10.12 -1.80
N LEU A 64 13.38 10.93 -2.85
CA LEU A 64 14.63 11.36 -3.49
C LEU A 64 14.93 12.79 -3.04
N PHE A 65 16.09 13.31 -3.43
CA PHE A 65 16.51 14.69 -3.17
C PHE A 65 15.34 15.69 -3.31
N ASP A 66 15.28 16.65 -2.39
CA ASP A 66 14.22 17.67 -2.23
C ASP A 66 12.91 17.24 -1.57
N SER A 67 12.92 16.16 -0.77
CA SER A 67 11.79 15.74 0.10
C SER A 67 10.50 15.35 -0.61
N VAL A 68 10.55 15.11 -1.92
CA VAL A 68 9.38 14.69 -2.70
C VAL A 68 9.24 13.17 -2.65
N LYS A 69 8.03 12.70 -2.26
CA LYS A 69 7.66 11.28 -2.32
C LYS A 69 7.49 10.84 -3.77
N ASN A 70 8.46 10.11 -4.33
CA ASN A 70 8.46 9.76 -5.75
C ASN A 70 7.73 8.45 -6.04
N THR A 71 8.05 7.39 -5.31
CA THR A 71 7.39 6.10 -5.48
C THR A 71 6.59 5.81 -4.23
N ARG A 72 5.26 5.74 -4.34
CA ARG A 72 4.34 5.57 -3.20
C ARG A 72 3.56 4.27 -3.36
N TYR A 73 3.51 3.50 -2.29
CA TYR A 73 2.81 2.23 -2.18
C TYR A 73 1.91 2.26 -0.93
N PRO A 74 0.74 2.90 -1.04
CA PRO A 74 -0.22 2.93 0.06
C PRO A 74 -0.88 1.56 0.24
N GLY A 75 -1.40 1.34 1.44
CA GLY A 75 -2.15 0.14 1.76
C GLY A 75 -2.93 0.26 3.07
N ARG A 76 -3.57 -0.85 3.44
CA ARG A 76 -4.23 -1.02 4.73
C ARG A 76 -3.53 -2.12 5.51
N TYR A 77 -3.52 -1.99 6.83
CA TYR A 77 -3.02 -3.05 7.68
C TYR A 77 -4.08 -3.57 8.65
N THR A 78 -3.83 -4.73 9.22
CA THR A 78 -4.54 -5.23 10.40
C THR A 78 -3.52 -5.66 11.42
N ARG A 79 -3.66 -5.22 12.67
CA ARG A 79 -2.72 -5.54 13.75
C ARG A 79 -3.22 -6.77 14.50
N VAL A 80 -2.34 -7.75 14.68
CA VAL A 80 -2.55 -8.97 15.47
C VAL A 80 -1.35 -9.12 16.40
N GLY A 81 -1.49 -8.69 17.66
CA GLY A 81 -0.36 -8.49 18.56
C GLY A 81 0.65 -7.50 17.97
N ASP A 82 1.93 -7.87 17.96
CA ASP A 82 3.01 -7.04 17.38
C ASP A 82 3.13 -7.16 15.85
N THR A 83 2.31 -8.02 15.24
CA THR A 83 2.34 -8.27 13.80
C THR A 83 1.33 -7.40 13.04
N LEU A 84 1.78 -6.72 12.00
CA LEU A 84 0.97 -6.06 11.00
C LEU A 84 0.78 -6.98 9.79
N GLN A 85 -0.46 -7.28 9.44
CA GLN A 85 -0.81 -7.89 8.15
C GLN A 85 -1.01 -6.78 7.13
N LEU A 86 -0.18 -6.72 6.09
CA LEU A 86 -0.13 -5.65 5.11
C LEU A 86 -0.90 -6.01 3.84
N LYS A 87 -1.81 -5.12 3.43
CA LYS A 87 -2.56 -5.21 2.19
C LYS A 87 -2.32 -3.97 1.34
N PHE A 88 -1.36 -4.08 0.43
CA PHE A 88 -1.05 -3.05 -0.55
C PHE A 88 -2.17 -2.90 -1.59
N TYR A 89 -2.41 -1.67 -2.04
CA TYR A 89 -3.25 -1.42 -3.21
C TYR A 89 -2.51 -1.77 -4.51
N ASP A 90 -1.19 -1.50 -4.57
CA ASP A 90 -0.33 -1.91 -5.67
C ASP A 90 0.44 -3.22 -5.33
N PRO A 91 0.29 -4.28 -6.14
CA PRO A 91 1.05 -5.53 -5.97
C PRO A 91 2.58 -5.37 -5.94
N LYS A 92 3.15 -4.32 -6.53
CA LYS A 92 4.58 -4.00 -6.46
C LYS A 92 5.04 -3.79 -5.03
N GLY A 93 4.27 -3.07 -4.21
CA GLY A 93 4.59 -2.85 -2.81
C GLY A 93 4.67 -4.16 -2.02
N LYS A 94 3.73 -5.07 -2.26
CA LYS A 94 3.74 -6.42 -1.67
C LYS A 94 4.98 -7.22 -2.08
N ARG A 95 5.45 -7.09 -3.33
CA ARG A 95 6.68 -7.79 -3.78
C ARG A 95 7.96 -7.23 -3.13
N LEU A 96 7.95 -5.96 -2.77
CA LEU A 96 9.08 -5.29 -2.13
C LEU A 96 9.17 -5.63 -0.64
N LEU A 97 8.07 -5.50 0.10
CA LEU A 97 8.06 -5.62 1.56
C LEU A 97 7.36 -6.88 2.10
N GLY A 98 6.77 -7.70 1.24
CA GLY A 98 5.97 -8.85 1.68
C GLY A 98 4.56 -8.45 2.14
N SER A 99 3.94 -9.32 2.94
CA SER A 99 2.56 -9.13 3.42
C SER A 99 2.43 -9.08 4.94
N LYS A 100 3.55 -9.17 5.66
CA LYS A 100 3.60 -9.15 7.11
C LYS A 100 4.79 -8.32 7.56
N ALA A 101 4.62 -7.59 8.65
CA ALA A 101 5.70 -6.94 9.35
C ALA A 101 5.51 -7.09 10.86
N VAL A 102 6.58 -7.14 11.63
CA VAL A 102 6.55 -7.07 13.10
C VAL A 102 7.10 -5.72 13.52
N VAL A 103 6.38 -5.04 14.40
CA VAL A 103 6.79 -3.75 14.96
C VAL A 103 7.29 -3.95 16.38
N HIS A 104 8.55 -3.59 16.62
CA HIS A 104 9.13 -3.55 17.95
C HIS A 104 9.14 -2.10 18.47
N GLU A 105 8.04 -1.69 19.11
CA GLU A 105 7.86 -0.28 19.54
C GLU A 105 8.97 0.20 20.49
N GLY A 106 9.43 -0.66 21.41
CA GLY A 106 10.54 -0.32 22.33
C GLY A 106 11.89 -0.11 21.66
N LYS A 107 12.12 -0.73 20.50
CA LYS A 107 13.36 -0.59 19.71
C LYS A 107 13.20 0.37 18.53
N LYS A 108 11.99 0.90 18.30
CA LYS A 108 11.62 1.69 17.12
C LYS A 108 12.00 1.01 15.80
N GLU A 109 11.83 -0.31 15.76
CA GLU A 109 12.23 -1.15 14.64
C GLU A 109 11.01 -1.82 14.00
N ILE A 110 11.08 -2.02 12.69
CA ILE A 110 10.10 -2.79 11.93
C ILE A 110 10.82 -3.83 11.09
N ILE A 111 10.36 -5.07 11.16
CA ILE A 111 10.92 -6.20 10.43
C ILE A 111 9.87 -6.71 9.45
N PHE A 112 10.21 -6.76 8.17
CA PHE A 112 9.33 -7.21 7.10
C PHE A 112 9.60 -8.68 6.75
N PHE A 113 8.53 -9.44 6.54
CA PHE A 113 8.61 -10.85 6.16
C PHE A 113 8.14 -11.01 4.72
N LYS A 114 9.11 -11.24 3.82
CA LYS A 114 8.92 -11.48 2.40
C LYS A 114 8.72 -12.95 2.10
#